data_AF-A0A1C0VT25-F1
#
_entry.id   AF-A0A1C0VT25-F1
#
_cell.length_a   1.000
_cell.length_b   1.000
_cell.length_c   1.000
_cell.angle_alpha   90.00
_cell.angle_beta   90.00
_cell.angle_gamma   90.00
#
_symmetry.space_group_name_H-M   'P 1'
#
loop_
_entity.id
_entity.type
_entity.pdbx_description
1 polymer ?
#
loop_
_entity_poly.entity_id
_entity_poly.type
_entity_poly.pdbx_seq_one_letter_code
_entity_poly.pdbx_strand_id
1 'polypeptide(L)' 'MMVRGMRLEGSIIRLTITLPADRGEEEDIDATAFIPDVEEYWGNFPSFIGQIGFLERITFAVNPSTDTFYFGPLT' A
#
# COMPACT_ATOMS: atom_id res chain seq x y z
N MET A 1 -7.11 -2.68 -14.20
CA MET A 1 -6.17 -1.58 -13.88
C MET A 1 -4.94 -1.61 -14.78
N MET A 2 -4.39 -0.44 -15.14
CA MET A 2 -3.12 -0.37 -15.90
C MET A 2 -1.94 -0.32 -14.91
N VAL A 3 -1.07 -1.33 -14.95
CA VAL A 3 0.10 -1.45 -14.05
C VAL A 3 1.34 -1.70 -14.91
N ARG A 4 2.32 -0.78 -14.86
CA ARG A 4 3.58 -0.86 -15.64
C ARG A 4 3.36 -1.16 -17.14
N GLY A 5 2.31 -0.60 -17.74
CA GLY A 5 1.96 -0.80 -19.15
C GLY A 5 1.20 -2.09 -19.47
N MET A 6 0.93 -2.93 -18.46
CA MET A 6 0.09 -4.12 -18.59
C MET A 6 -1.31 -3.83 -18.05
N ARG A 7 -2.34 -4.19 -18.83
CA ARG A 7 -3.73 -4.13 -18.38
C ARG A 7 -4.04 -5.41 -17.62
N LEU A 8 -4.36 -5.26 -16.34
CA LEU A 8 -4.74 -6.36 -15.45
C LEU A 8 -6.25 -6.29 -15.16
N GLU A 9 -6.93 -7.41 -15.26
CA GLU A 9 -8.28 -7.58 -14.73
C GLU A 9 -8.20 -7.93 -13.23
N GLY A 10 -9.20 -7.53 -12.47
CA GLY A 10 -9.15 -7.61 -11.02
C GLY A 10 -10.30 -6.88 -10.34
N SER A 11 -10.31 -6.97 -9.01
CA SER A 11 -11.34 -6.39 -8.17
C SER A 11 -10.77 -5.32 -7.25
N ILE A 12 -11.56 -4.28 -6.99
CA ILE A 12 -11.26 -3.31 -5.92
C ILE A 12 -11.95 -3.80 -4.66
N ILE A 13 -11.18 -4.02 -3.60
CA ILE A 13 -11.70 -4.49 -2.31
C ILE A 13 -11.22 -3.59 -1.17
N ARG A 14 -12.01 -3.57 -0.09
CA ARG A 14 -11.60 -2.96 1.19
C ARG A 14 -11.03 -4.06 2.08
N LEU A 15 -9.89 -3.79 2.69
CA LEU A 15 -9.21 -4.70 3.62
C LEU A 15 -8.41 -3.91 4.64
N THR A 16 -8.22 -4.51 5.82
CA THR A 16 -7.27 -4.02 6.79
C THR A 16 -5.87 -4.47 6.38
N ILE A 17 -4.93 -3.52 6.29
CA ILE A 17 -3.51 -3.78 6.07
C ILE A 17 -2.76 -3.28 7.30
N THR A 18 -2.03 -4.18 7.96
CA THR A 18 -1.10 -3.82 9.03
C THR A 18 0.22 -3.35 8.41
N LEU A 19 0.63 -2.13 8.74
CA LEU A 19 1.95 -1.61 8.39
C LEU A 19 2.91 -1.84 9.57
N PRO A 20 3.84 -2.80 9.45
CA PRO A 20 4.78 -3.09 10.54
C PRO A 20 5.77 -1.95 10.71
N ALA A 21 6.06 -1.59 11.96
CA ALA A 21 7.08 -0.62 12.31
C ALA A 21 8.37 -1.31 12.74
N ASP A 22 9.50 -0.94 12.12
CA ASP A 22 10.83 -1.33 12.63
C ASP A 22 11.10 -0.70 14.01
N ARG A 23 10.49 0.45 14.29
CA ARG A 23 10.56 1.17 15.57
C ARG A 23 9.23 1.84 15.87
N GLY A 24 8.75 1.67 17.11
CA GLY A 24 7.47 2.22 17.53
C GLY A 24 6.36 1.18 17.45
N GLU A 25 5.16 1.63 17.10
CA GLU A 25 3.95 0.81 17.04
C GLU A 25 3.55 0.57 15.57
N GLU A 26 3.02 -0.62 15.29
CA GLU A 26 2.41 -0.92 14.00
C GLU A 26 1.08 -0.19 13.84
N GLU A 27 0.64 0.00 12.60
CA GLU A 27 -0.61 0.69 12.31
C GLU A 27 -1.52 -0.16 11.42
N ASP A 28 -2.77 -0.35 11.86
CA ASP A 28 -3.80 -1.02 11.09
C ASP A 28 -4.59 -0.01 10.23
N ILE A 29 -4.57 -0.21 8.92
CA ILE A 29 -5.10 0.74 7.95
C ILE A 29 -6.25 0.09 7.19
N ASP A 30 -7.45 0.64 7.29
CA ASP A 30 -8.60 0.27 6.43
C ASP A 30 -8.38 0.81 5.02
N ALA A 31 -7.71 0.02 4.18
CA ALA A 31 -7.27 0.40 2.85
C ALA A 31 -8.24 -0.09 1.76
N THR A 32 -8.19 0.58 0.62
CA THR A 32 -8.83 0.11 -0.62
C THR A 32 -7.74 -0.31 -1.60
N ALA A 33 -7.69 -1.59 -1.94
CA ALA A 33 -6.68 -2.14 -2.84
C ALA A 33 -7.31 -2.74 -4.10
N PHE A 34 -6.58 -2.63 -5.20
CA PHE A 34 -6.86 -3.40 -6.41
C PHE A 34 -6.12 -4.73 -6.32
N ILE A 35 -6.85 -5.84 -6.46
CA ILE A 35 -6.32 -7.21 -6.45
C ILE A 35 -6.52 -7.80 -7.85
N PRO A 36 -5.43 -8.14 -8.57
CA PRO A 36 -5.53 -8.84 -9.86
C PRO A 36 -6.21 -10.20 -9.70
N ASP A 37 -7.06 -10.61 -10.64
CA ASP A 37 -7.78 -11.90 -10.57
C ASP A 37 -6.85 -13.11 -10.77
N VAL A 38 -5.75 -12.93 -11.53
CA VAL A 38 -4.80 -14.00 -11.84
C VAL A 38 -3.63 -13.96 -10.87
N GLU A 39 -3.54 -14.99 -10.03
CA GLU A 39 -2.53 -15.14 -8.97
C GLU A 39 -1.09 -15.18 -9.51
N GLU A 40 -0.87 -15.70 -10.73
CA GLU A 40 0.46 -15.71 -11.38
C GLU A 40 1.05 -14.30 -11.53
N TYR A 41 0.21 -13.26 -11.58
CA TYR A 41 0.67 -11.88 -11.60
C TYR A 41 1.07 -11.35 -10.23
N TRP A 42 0.66 -11.97 -9.12
CA TRP A 42 0.97 -11.46 -7.77
C TRP A 42 2.46 -11.57 -7.44
N GLY A 43 3.17 -12.54 -8.01
CA GLY A 43 4.60 -12.74 -7.74
C GLY A 43 5.52 -11.79 -8.51
N ASN A 44 5.27 -11.61 -9.82
CA ASN A 44 6.14 -10.80 -10.68
C ASN A 44 5.80 -9.31 -10.67
N PHE A 45 4.65 -8.92 -10.13
CA PHE A 45 4.28 -7.52 -9.99
C PHE A 45 4.52 -7.05 -8.56
N PRO A 46 5.23 -5.93 -8.38
CA PRO A 46 5.35 -5.35 -7.05
C PRO A 46 4.00 -4.82 -6.59
N SER A 47 3.69 -5.06 -5.32
CA SER A 47 2.70 -4.27 -4.60
C SER A 47 3.19 -2.85 -4.47
N PHE A 48 2.31 -1.87 -4.70
CA PHE A 48 2.61 -0.46 -4.51
C PHE A 48 1.54 0.15 -3.63
N ILE A 49 2.00 1.05 -2.77
CA ILE A 49 1.13 1.86 -1.93
C ILE A 49 0.80 3.14 -2.71
N GLY A 50 -0.49 3.38 -2.94
CA GLY A 50 -0.99 4.56 -3.65
C GLY A 50 -1.38 5.68 -2.69
N GLN A 51 -1.39 6.92 -3.20
CA GLN A 51 -1.92 8.06 -2.44
C GLN A 51 -3.41 7.85 -2.11
N ILE A 52 -4.21 7.58 -3.14
CA ILE A 52 -5.65 7.32 -3.01
C ILE A 52 -5.85 5.88 -2.53
N GLY A 53 -6.68 5.69 -1.51
CA GLY A 53 -7.01 4.37 -0.96
C GLY A 53 -6.06 3.85 0.12
N PHE A 54 -4.87 4.43 0.29
CA PHE A 54 -3.92 4.05 1.36
C PHE A 54 -3.26 5.25 2.05
N LEU A 55 -2.34 5.99 1.41
CA LEU A 55 -1.54 7.01 2.12
C LEU A 55 -2.38 8.18 2.64
N GLU A 56 -3.50 8.51 2.00
CA GLU A 56 -4.43 9.53 2.50
C GLU A 56 -5.12 9.16 3.82
N ARG A 57 -4.91 7.93 4.31
CA ARG A 57 -5.49 7.39 5.55
C ARG A 57 -4.49 7.37 6.71
N ILE A 58 -3.25 7.81 6.49
CA ILE A 58 -2.20 7.95 7.49
C ILE A 58 -1.49 9.29 7.35
N THR A 59 -0.88 9.77 8.44
CA THR A 59 0.15 10.80 8.33
C THR A 59 1.46 10.10 7.99
N PHE A 60 2.25 10.66 7.08
CA PHE A 60 3.52 10.05 6.70
C PHE A 60 4.57 11.09 6.27
N ALA A 61 5.84 10.69 6.38
CA ALA A 61 7.00 11.45 5.92
C ALA A 61 8.10 10.52 5.43
N VAL A 62 8.97 11.00 4.54
CA VAL A 62 10.10 10.23 4.01
C VAL A 62 11.40 11.00 4.25
N ASN A 63 12.38 10.33 4.86
CA ASN A 63 13.75 10.81 4.90
C ASN A 63 14.60 10.05 3.87
N PRO A 64 14.93 10.66 2.71
CA PRO A 64 15.67 9.98 1.65
C PRO A 64 17.15 9.75 2.01
N SER A 65 17.70 10.49 2.98
CA SER A 65 19.11 10.33 3.38
C SER A 65 19.37 9.04 4.15
N THR A 66 18.33 8.51 4.80
CA THR A 66 18.38 7.28 5.61
C THR A 66 17.43 6.21 5.10
N ASP A 67 16.81 6.43 3.93
CA ASP A 67 15.77 5.58 3.36
C ASP A 67 14.68 5.20 4.38
N THR A 68 14.23 6.19 5.17
CA THR A 68 13.31 5.95 6.29
C THR A 68 11.91 6.48 5.96
N PHE A 69 10.91 5.62 6.09
CA PHE A 69 9.51 5.95 5.99
C PHE A 69 8.90 6.09 7.40
N TYR A 70 8.42 7.27 7.72
CA TYR A 70 7.71 7.56 8.96
C TYR A 70 6.21 7.55 8.69
N PHE A 71 5.44 7.00 9.61
CA PHE A 71 3.99 6.97 9.52
C PHE A 71 3.36 7.09 10.90
N GLY A 72 2.06 7.43 10.91
CA GLY A 72 1.23 7.46 12.09
C GLY A 72 -0.23 7.67 11.73
N PRO A 73 -1.13 7.68 12.72
CA PRO A 73 -2.57 7.78 12.49
C PRO A 73 -2.94 9.14 11.86
N LEU A 74 -4.04 9.16 11.10
CA LEU A 74 -4.72 10.40 10.74
C LEU A 74 -5.43 10.91 11.99
N THR A 75 -4.92 12.00 12.58
CA THR A 75 -5.52 12.63 13.76
C THR A 75 -6.70 13.52 13.41
#